data_AF-A0A386PQJ7-F1
#
_entry.id   AF-A0A386PQJ7-F1
#
_cell.length_a   1.000
_cell.length_b   1.000
_cell.length_c   1.000
_cell.angle_alpha   90.00
_cell.angle_beta   90.00
_cell.angle_gamma   90.00
#
_symmetry.space_group_name_H-M   'P 1'
#
loop_
_entity.id
_entity.type
_entity.pdbx_description
1 polymer ?
#
loop_
_entity_poly.entity_id
_entity_poly.type
_entity_poly.pdbx_seq_one_letter_code
_entity_poly.pdbx_strand_id
1 'polypeptide(L)'
;MNTKKAQVVTFGSIKGGVGKSILSIMFSYMLSNMNKKVLIIDLNPQNSVTRYFMDKVFSLKNINVFCLLKQMVCDNAEKHFEVNDFLSQIDNYTYLLPSHPDLLDFEGESIKFKEVLLKFCFKEYLIKENFDYVIIDTAPNSNFLLKNALSVTDNFVVPIEVERWSIEGFSEIGKRVNRIEEINRKKIDISIIKNRFIKNRNEVIQLDNLLEEKYKNLIKGKVHYTTLLQKVINKGLVPNKNENYYKEIKNALSNILNIPNVI
;
A
#
# COMPACT_ATOMS: atom_id res chain seq x y z
N MET A 1 8.10 5.38 -27.61
CA MET A 1 6.97 5.91 -26.82
C MET A 1 7.47 6.19 -25.42
N ASN A 2 7.41 7.44 -24.95
CA ASN A 2 7.81 7.80 -23.58
C ASN A 2 6.75 7.23 -22.63
N THR A 3 6.94 6.01 -22.14
CA THR A 3 6.06 5.41 -21.13
C THR A 3 6.15 6.26 -19.87
N LYS A 4 5.07 6.97 -19.55
CA LYS A 4 4.95 7.70 -18.28
C LYS A 4 5.16 6.70 -17.14
N LYS A 5 6.18 6.91 -16.32
CA LYS A 5 6.46 6.05 -15.18
C LYS A 5 5.34 6.22 -14.14
N ALA A 6 4.68 5.13 -13.78
CA ALA A 6 3.69 5.11 -12.71
C ALA A 6 4.32 5.55 -11.37
N GLN A 7 3.60 6.31 -10.57
CA GLN A 7 4.03 6.66 -9.22
C GLN A 7 3.59 5.57 -8.24
N VAL A 8 4.55 4.95 -7.55
CA VAL A 8 4.29 3.81 -6.65
C VAL A 8 4.19 4.28 -5.20
N VAL A 9 3.07 3.97 -4.56
CA VAL A 9 2.74 4.32 -3.18
C VAL A 9 2.56 3.04 -2.37
N THR A 10 3.38 2.84 -1.35
CA THR A 10 3.33 1.63 -0.51
C THR A 10 2.91 1.99 0.91
N PHE A 11 1.94 1.25 1.44
CA PHE A 11 1.48 1.38 2.82
C PHE A 11 2.12 0.30 3.70
N GLY A 12 2.97 0.73 4.65
CA GLY A 12 3.70 -0.20 5.53
C GLY A 12 3.77 0.28 6.98
N SER A 13 3.86 -0.66 7.91
CA SER A 13 3.98 -0.41 9.36
C SER A 13 4.35 -1.71 10.08
N ILE A 14 5.09 -1.58 11.17
CA ILE A 14 5.43 -2.70 12.08
C ILE A 14 4.18 -3.15 12.86
N LYS A 15 3.26 -2.23 13.17
CA LYS A 15 2.05 -2.54 13.94
C LYS A 15 0.90 -3.00 13.01
N GLY A 16 0.16 -4.02 13.47
CA GLY A 16 -1.13 -4.38 12.91
C GLY A 16 -2.22 -3.34 13.24
N GLY A 17 -3.34 -3.33 12.52
CA GLY A 17 -4.52 -2.52 12.90
C GLY A 17 -4.43 -1.00 12.73
N VAL A 18 -3.30 -0.45 12.30
CA VAL A 18 -3.10 1.00 12.09
C VAL A 18 -3.79 1.56 10.83
N GLY A 19 -4.49 0.74 10.04
CA GLY A 19 -5.28 1.18 8.88
C GLY A 19 -4.56 1.19 7.52
N LYS A 20 -3.49 0.39 7.32
CA LYS A 20 -2.79 0.24 6.02
C LYS A 20 -3.73 -0.10 4.85
N SER A 21 -4.46 -1.20 4.98
CA SER A 21 -5.39 -1.66 3.94
C SER A 21 -6.53 -0.67 3.71
N ILE A 22 -7.02 -0.01 4.77
CA ILE A 22 -8.05 1.04 4.67
C ILE A 22 -7.54 2.21 3.83
N LEU A 23 -6.35 2.72 4.14
CA LEU A 23 -5.77 3.83 3.38
C LEU A 23 -5.45 3.43 1.94
N SER A 24 -5.00 2.20 1.70
CA SER A 24 -4.78 1.65 0.36
C SER A 24 -6.07 1.69 -0.48
N ILE A 25 -7.18 1.22 0.09
CA ILE A 25 -8.51 1.26 -0.56
C ILE A 25 -8.97 2.71 -0.77
N MET A 26 -8.81 3.58 0.23
CA MET A 26 -9.27 4.97 0.13
C MET A 26 -8.48 5.75 -0.93
N PHE A 27 -7.16 5.58 -0.98
CA PHE A 27 -6.31 6.21 -2.00
C PHE A 27 -6.69 5.73 -3.40
N SER A 28 -6.98 4.44 -3.58
CA SER A 28 -7.35 3.91 -4.89
C SER A 28 -8.66 4.52 -5.38
N TYR A 29 -9.69 4.59 -4.53
CA TYR A 29 -10.95 5.27 -4.87
C TYR A 29 -10.74 6.75 -5.19
N MET A 30 -9.94 7.46 -4.41
CA MET A 30 -9.72 8.90 -4.63
C MET A 30 -9.02 9.17 -5.97
N LEU A 31 -8.01 8.37 -6.31
CA LEU A 31 -7.28 8.50 -7.56
C LEU A 31 -8.13 8.08 -8.76
N SER A 32 -8.86 6.97 -8.66
CA SER A 32 -9.82 6.53 -9.69
C SER A 32 -10.90 7.59 -9.95
N ASN A 33 -11.43 8.23 -8.90
CA ASN A 33 -12.37 9.35 -9.02
C ASN A 33 -11.77 10.61 -9.68
N MET A 34 -10.44 10.71 -9.77
CA MET A 34 -9.72 11.74 -10.53
C MET A 34 -9.34 11.25 -11.94
N ASN A 35 -10.00 10.19 -12.43
CA ASN A 35 -9.77 9.53 -13.71
C ASN A 35 -8.32 9.06 -13.90
N LYS A 36 -7.66 8.65 -12.80
CA LYS A 36 -6.31 8.07 -12.85
C LYS A 36 -6.41 6.55 -12.96
N LYS A 37 -5.63 5.94 -13.85
CA LYS A 37 -5.55 4.48 -13.94
C LYS A 37 -4.73 3.95 -12.77
N VAL A 38 -5.33 3.18 -11.87
CA VAL A 38 -4.74 2.70 -10.62
C VAL A 38 -4.62 1.19 -10.63
N LEU A 39 -3.43 0.69 -10.30
CA LEU A 39 -3.21 -0.70 -9.92
C LEU A 39 -3.09 -0.80 -8.39
N ILE A 40 -3.83 -1.72 -7.79
CA ILE A 40 -3.67 -2.09 -6.38
C ILE A 40 -2.97 -3.46 -6.33
N ILE A 41 -1.89 -3.58 -5.57
CA ILE A 41 -1.19 -4.84 -5.30
C ILE A 41 -1.35 -5.16 -3.82
N ASP A 42 -2.04 -6.26 -3.51
CA ASP A 42 -2.20 -6.72 -2.14
C ASP A 42 -1.09 -7.73 -1.82
N LEU A 43 -0.05 -7.30 -1.09
CA LEU A 43 1.05 -8.15 -0.60
C LEU A 43 0.83 -8.59 0.85
N ASN A 44 -0.39 -8.50 1.36
CA ASN A 44 -0.71 -8.94 2.70
C ASN A 44 -1.33 -10.35 2.65
N PRO A 45 -0.73 -11.40 3.22
CA PRO A 45 -1.31 -12.76 3.20
C PRO A 45 -2.70 -12.83 3.84
N GLN A 46 -3.04 -11.86 4.70
CA GLN A 46 -4.39 -11.71 5.28
C GLN A 46 -5.41 -11.10 4.31
N ASN A 47 -5.01 -10.81 3.07
CA ASN A 47 -5.81 -10.46 1.90
C ASN A 47 -6.96 -9.47 2.14
N SER A 48 -6.77 -8.49 3.04
CA SER A 48 -7.83 -7.57 3.46
C SER A 48 -8.32 -6.67 2.32
N VAL A 49 -7.41 -6.21 1.45
CA VAL A 49 -7.78 -5.40 0.28
C VAL A 49 -8.46 -6.27 -0.77
N THR A 50 -7.92 -7.47 -1.01
CA THR A 50 -8.52 -8.44 -1.92
C THR A 50 -9.95 -8.80 -1.50
N ARG A 51 -10.17 -9.09 -0.21
CA ARG A 51 -11.50 -9.38 0.34
C ARG A 51 -12.48 -8.21 0.19
N TYR A 52 -12.01 -6.98 0.35
CA TYR A 52 -12.85 -5.79 0.16
C TYR A 52 -13.40 -5.70 -1.28
N PHE A 53 -12.61 -6.11 -2.28
CA PHE A 53 -13.01 -6.08 -3.68
C PHE A 53 -13.57 -7.41 -4.22
N MET A 54 -13.67 -8.46 -3.38
CA MET A 54 -13.95 -9.82 -3.83
C MET A 54 -15.25 -9.96 -4.62
N ASP A 55 -16.32 -9.25 -4.22
CA ASP A 55 -17.61 -9.25 -4.92
C ASP A 55 -17.56 -8.57 -6.30
N LYS A 56 -16.46 -7.85 -6.58
CA LYS A 56 -16.21 -7.14 -7.84
C LYS A 56 -15.13 -7.81 -8.70
N VAL A 57 -14.54 -8.91 -8.22
CA VAL A 57 -13.52 -9.65 -8.98
C VAL A 57 -14.18 -10.78 -9.77
N PHE A 58 -14.12 -10.69 -11.10
CA PHE A 58 -14.36 -11.84 -11.96
C PHE A 58 -13.17 -12.81 -11.84
N SER A 59 -13.39 -14.01 -11.30
CA SER A 59 -12.44 -15.14 -11.29
C SER A 59 -11.17 -14.99 -10.42
N LEU A 60 -11.30 -15.14 -9.09
CA LEU A 60 -10.18 -15.18 -8.13
C LEU A 60 -9.40 -16.50 -8.06
N LYS A 61 -9.84 -17.57 -8.75
CA LYS A 61 -9.59 -18.91 -8.22
C LYS A 61 -8.16 -19.45 -8.31
N ASN A 62 -7.24 -18.92 -9.12
CA ASN A 62 -5.89 -19.52 -9.25
C ASN A 62 -4.73 -18.56 -9.61
N ILE A 63 -4.96 -17.25 -9.74
CA ILE A 63 -3.92 -16.32 -10.20
C ILE A 63 -3.88 -15.09 -9.29
N ASN A 64 -2.72 -14.85 -8.69
CA ASN A 64 -2.52 -13.84 -7.66
C ASN A 64 -1.04 -13.40 -7.62
N VAL A 65 -0.70 -12.49 -6.72
CA VAL A 65 0.67 -11.97 -6.62
C VAL A 65 1.71 -13.02 -6.21
N PHE A 66 1.33 -14.06 -5.46
CA PHE A 66 2.25 -15.18 -5.18
C PHE A 66 2.61 -15.91 -6.47
N CYS A 67 1.62 -16.22 -7.31
CA CYS A 67 1.85 -16.84 -8.63
C CYS A 67 2.77 -15.98 -9.50
N LEU A 68 2.57 -14.66 -9.52
CA LEU A 68 3.41 -13.73 -10.29
C LEU A 68 4.87 -13.75 -9.80
N LEU A 69 5.08 -13.71 -8.47
CA LEU A 69 6.42 -13.77 -7.89
C LEU A 69 7.11 -15.11 -8.17
N LYS A 70 6.37 -16.22 -8.16
CA LYS A 70 6.90 -17.56 -8.47
C LYS A 70 7.22 -17.73 -9.96
N GLN A 71 6.44 -17.12 -10.86
CA GLN A 71 6.71 -17.17 -12.30
C GLN A 71 8.10 -16.61 -12.65
N MET A 72 8.59 -15.62 -11.91
CA MET A 72 9.93 -15.05 -12.11
C MET A 72 11.08 -16.01 -11.80
N VAL A 73 10.82 -17.11 -11.10
CA VAL A 73 11.87 -18.01 -10.59
C VAL A 73 11.65 -19.48 -10.98
N CYS A 74 10.53 -19.77 -11.66
CA CYS A 74 10.20 -21.10 -12.14
C CYS A 74 10.43 -21.17 -13.66
N ASP A 75 11.64 -21.57 -14.07
CA ASP A 75 12.02 -21.70 -15.49
C ASP A 75 11.23 -22.79 -16.25
N ASN A 76 10.58 -23.72 -15.53
CA ASN A 76 9.83 -24.86 -16.08
C ASN A 76 8.33 -24.80 -15.75
N ALA A 77 7.74 -23.61 -15.62
CA ALA A 77 6.30 -23.52 -15.40
C ALA A 77 5.55 -24.11 -16.62
N GLU A 78 4.74 -25.16 -16.39
CA GLU A 78 3.92 -25.78 -17.44
C GLU A 78 2.96 -24.77 -18.12
N LYS A 79 2.68 -23.66 -17.45
CA LYS A 79 1.87 -22.55 -17.93
C LYS A 79 2.54 -21.22 -17.61
N HIS A 80 2.91 -20.46 -18.64
CA HIS A 80 3.25 -19.05 -18.52
C HIS A 80 1.97 -18.22 -18.57
N PHE A 81 1.78 -17.38 -17.56
CA PHE A 81 0.67 -16.43 -17.52
C PHE A 81 1.10 -15.09 -18.10
N GLU A 82 0.20 -14.44 -18.81
CA GLU A 82 0.36 -13.07 -19.26
C GLU A 82 -0.04 -12.08 -18.16
N VAL A 83 0.39 -10.81 -18.28
CA VAL A 83 0.07 -9.77 -17.29
C VAL A 83 -1.44 -9.65 -17.03
N ASN A 84 -2.26 -9.76 -18.08
CA ASN A 84 -3.72 -9.64 -17.99
C ASN A 84 -4.37 -10.79 -17.22
N ASP A 85 -3.72 -11.95 -17.14
CA ASP A 85 -4.22 -13.07 -16.35
C ASP A 85 -4.15 -12.78 -14.85
N PHE A 86 -3.20 -11.94 -14.43
CA PHE A 86 -3.01 -11.56 -13.02
C PHE A 86 -3.87 -10.39 -12.57
N LEU A 87 -4.40 -9.59 -13.50
CA LEU A 87 -5.05 -8.32 -13.21
C LEU A 87 -6.57 -8.45 -13.23
N SER A 88 -7.19 -8.25 -12.08
CA SER A 88 -8.64 -8.15 -11.95
C SER A 88 -9.09 -6.71 -12.14
N GLN A 89 -9.86 -6.44 -13.19
CA GLN A 89 -10.47 -5.12 -13.38
C GLN A 89 -11.66 -4.95 -12.42
N ILE A 90 -11.61 -3.92 -11.57
CA ILE A 90 -12.65 -3.61 -10.57
C ILE A 90 -13.67 -2.60 -11.12
N ASP A 91 -13.16 -1.61 -11.87
CA ASP A 91 -13.96 -0.60 -12.57
C ASP A 91 -13.15 -0.05 -13.78
N ASN A 92 -13.62 1.03 -14.41
CA ASN A 92 -12.96 1.61 -15.60
C ASN A 92 -11.52 2.08 -15.37
N TYR A 93 -11.14 2.39 -14.13
CA TYR A 93 -9.85 2.98 -13.77
C TYR A 93 -9.07 2.15 -12.75
N THR A 94 -9.72 1.23 -12.02
CA THR A 94 -9.14 0.48 -10.92
C THR A 94 -8.90 -0.98 -11.30
N TYR A 95 -7.68 -1.45 -11.09
CA TYR A 95 -7.24 -2.83 -11.25
C TYR A 95 -6.68 -3.36 -9.95
N LEU A 96 -6.82 -4.66 -9.72
CA LEU A 96 -6.32 -5.36 -8.54
C LEU A 96 -5.46 -6.55 -8.97
N LEU A 97 -4.26 -6.62 -8.41
CA LEU A 97 -3.45 -7.83 -8.35
C LEU A 97 -3.69 -8.45 -6.96
N PRO A 98 -4.51 -9.52 -6.87
CA PRO A 98 -4.98 -10.03 -5.59
C PRO A 98 -3.89 -10.74 -4.80
N SER A 99 -4.09 -10.78 -3.48
CA SER A 99 -3.27 -11.53 -2.52
C SER A 99 -3.75 -12.97 -2.37
N HIS A 100 -2.88 -13.83 -1.81
CA HIS A 100 -3.20 -15.18 -1.39
C HIS A 100 -2.45 -15.56 -0.10
N PRO A 101 -3.02 -16.42 0.77
CA PRO A 101 -2.34 -16.92 1.97
C PRO A 101 -0.95 -17.53 1.72
N ASP A 102 -0.71 -18.13 0.56
CA ASP A 102 0.59 -18.73 0.16
C ASP A 102 1.75 -17.71 0.12
N LEU A 103 1.47 -16.41 0.21
CA LEU A 103 2.51 -15.43 0.47
C LEU A 103 3.25 -15.66 1.79
N LEU A 104 2.68 -16.42 2.73
CA LEU A 104 3.39 -16.91 3.92
C LEU A 104 4.50 -17.91 3.54
N ASP A 105 4.22 -18.82 2.60
CA ASP A 105 5.23 -19.75 2.08
C ASP A 105 6.32 -18.98 1.35
N PHE A 106 5.93 -17.97 0.55
CA PHE A 106 6.89 -17.07 -0.06
C PHE A 106 7.84 -16.48 0.97
N GLU A 107 7.42 -16.03 2.15
CA GLU A 107 8.32 -15.49 3.19
C GLU A 107 9.31 -16.54 3.74
N GLY A 108 8.94 -17.82 3.78
CA GLY A 108 9.77 -18.92 4.28
C GLY A 108 10.72 -19.56 3.24
N GLU A 109 10.38 -19.52 1.96
CA GLU A 109 11.17 -20.17 0.90
C GLU A 109 12.55 -19.55 0.68
N SER A 110 13.55 -20.37 0.35
CA SER A 110 14.87 -19.90 -0.07
C SER A 110 14.86 -19.62 -1.57
N ILE A 111 14.79 -18.34 -1.96
CA ILE A 111 14.71 -17.90 -3.35
C ILE A 111 15.85 -16.91 -3.63
N LYS A 112 16.49 -17.04 -4.79
CA LYS A 112 17.54 -16.09 -5.20
C LYS A 112 16.93 -14.73 -5.53
N PHE A 113 17.57 -13.65 -5.06
CA PHE A 113 17.11 -12.26 -5.26
C PHE A 113 15.69 -11.99 -4.76
N LYS A 114 15.24 -12.78 -3.77
CA LYS A 114 13.88 -12.76 -3.22
C LYS A 114 13.39 -11.37 -2.86
N GLU A 115 14.26 -10.51 -2.36
CA GLU A 115 13.97 -9.14 -1.92
C GLU A 115 13.58 -8.16 -3.04
N VAL A 116 13.82 -8.51 -4.31
CA VAL A 116 13.61 -7.62 -5.48
C VAL A 116 12.79 -8.29 -6.61
N LEU A 117 12.16 -9.44 -6.36
CA LEU A 117 11.37 -10.14 -7.39
C LEU A 117 10.24 -9.27 -7.95
N LEU A 118 9.55 -8.50 -7.11
CA LEU A 118 8.50 -7.58 -7.56
C LEU A 118 9.06 -6.51 -8.51
N LYS A 119 10.31 -6.06 -8.31
CA LYS A 119 10.97 -5.14 -9.24
C LYS A 119 11.19 -5.76 -10.62
N PHE A 120 11.49 -7.06 -10.69
CA PHE A 120 11.56 -7.77 -11.96
C PHE A 120 10.19 -7.94 -12.59
N CYS A 121 9.17 -8.31 -11.80
CA CYS A 121 7.78 -8.39 -12.26
C CYS A 121 7.30 -7.06 -12.87
N PHE A 122 7.63 -5.92 -12.23
CA PHE A 122 7.28 -4.59 -12.74
C PHE A 122 7.88 -4.30 -14.11
N LYS A 123 9.16 -4.65 -14.30
CA LYS A 123 9.88 -4.41 -15.56
C LYS A 123 9.36 -5.28 -16.69
N GLU A 124 9.02 -6.51 -16.40
CA GLU A 124 8.64 -7.51 -17.41
C GLU A 124 7.16 -7.42 -17.79
N TYR A 125 6.28 -7.30 -16.78
CA TYR A 125 4.84 -7.42 -16.94
C TYR A 125 4.12 -6.07 -16.80
N LEU A 126 4.34 -5.34 -15.69
CA LEU A 126 3.45 -4.23 -15.33
C LEU A 126 3.75 -2.89 -16.04
N ILE A 127 4.97 -2.68 -16.55
CA ILE A 127 5.35 -1.42 -17.20
C ILE A 127 4.56 -1.12 -18.48
N LYS A 128 4.02 -2.17 -19.13
CA LYS A 128 3.28 -2.07 -20.40
C LYS A 128 1.85 -1.54 -20.23
N GLU A 129 1.34 -1.60 -19.00
CA GLU A 129 -0.08 -1.32 -18.71
C GLU A 129 -0.43 0.16 -18.50
N ASN A 130 0.57 1.06 -18.54
CA ASN A 130 0.40 2.52 -18.47
C ASN A 130 -0.44 3.00 -17.26
N PHE A 131 -0.24 2.40 -16.08
CA PHE A 131 -0.85 2.89 -14.85
C PHE A 131 -0.32 4.29 -14.49
N ASP A 132 -1.18 5.17 -13.99
CA ASP A 132 -0.77 6.44 -13.40
C ASP A 132 -0.19 6.22 -11.99
N TYR A 133 -0.84 5.36 -11.21
CA TYR A 133 -0.46 5.06 -9.83
C TYR A 133 -0.49 3.55 -9.57
N VAL A 134 0.45 3.10 -8.73
CA VAL A 134 0.40 1.77 -8.14
C VAL A 134 0.34 1.90 -6.63
N ILE A 135 -0.66 1.28 -6.01
CA ILE A 135 -0.84 1.23 -4.56
C ILE A 135 -0.48 -0.16 -4.07
N ILE A 136 0.40 -0.26 -3.09
CA ILE A 136 0.83 -1.54 -2.52
C ILE A 136 0.43 -1.61 -1.04
N ASP A 137 -0.44 -2.56 -0.69
CA ASP A 137 -0.74 -2.89 0.71
C ASP A 137 0.19 -3.99 1.21
N THR A 138 0.73 -3.84 2.41
CA THR A 138 1.67 -4.80 3.00
C THR A 138 1.19 -5.36 4.33
N ALA A 139 1.61 -6.59 4.65
CA ALA A 139 1.40 -7.17 5.97
C ALA A 139 2.26 -6.48 7.05
N PRO A 140 1.76 -6.36 8.30
CA PRO A 140 2.62 -6.00 9.42
C PRO A 140 3.76 -7.01 9.58
N ASN A 141 4.93 -6.54 9.98
CA ASN A 141 6.11 -7.39 10.26
C ASN A 141 6.63 -8.26 9.09
N SER A 142 6.15 -8.06 7.86
CA SER A 142 6.71 -8.76 6.69
C SER A 142 8.18 -8.40 6.49
N ASN A 143 8.97 -9.39 6.06
CA ASN A 143 10.40 -9.23 5.81
C ASN A 143 10.64 -9.08 4.31
N PHE A 144 10.47 -10.17 3.55
CA PHE A 144 10.73 -10.15 2.12
C PHE A 144 9.59 -9.49 1.33
N LEU A 145 8.34 -9.61 1.76
CA LEU A 145 7.22 -8.94 1.06
C LEU A 145 7.35 -7.41 1.17
N LEU A 146 7.75 -6.89 2.34
CA LEU A 146 8.03 -5.46 2.52
C LEU A 146 9.23 -5.02 1.66
N LYS A 147 10.32 -5.80 1.61
CA LYS A 147 11.48 -5.50 0.76
C LYS A 147 11.08 -5.44 -0.73
N ASN A 148 10.26 -6.39 -1.17
CA ASN A 148 9.71 -6.39 -2.52
C ASN A 148 8.90 -5.13 -2.81
N ALA A 149 7.98 -4.75 -1.92
CA ALA A 149 7.21 -3.52 -2.06
C ALA A 149 8.11 -2.29 -2.13
N LEU A 150 9.04 -2.15 -1.18
CA LEU A 150 10.01 -1.04 -1.14
C LEU A 150 10.90 -1.00 -2.39
N SER A 151 11.16 -2.14 -3.03
CA SER A 151 12.03 -2.20 -4.21
C SER A 151 11.51 -1.46 -5.44
N VAL A 152 10.20 -1.20 -5.47
CA VAL A 152 9.51 -0.47 -6.55
C VAL A 152 8.92 0.86 -6.07
N THR A 153 8.89 1.11 -4.75
CA THR A 153 8.21 2.25 -4.12
C THR A 153 8.86 3.58 -4.49
N ASP A 154 8.04 4.61 -4.78
CA ASP A 154 8.46 6.02 -4.81
C ASP A 154 8.07 6.71 -3.49
N ASN A 155 6.85 6.46 -2.99
CA ASN A 155 6.31 7.05 -1.75
C ASN A 155 5.96 5.96 -0.74
N PHE A 156 6.61 5.95 0.42
CA PHE A 156 6.32 5.02 1.49
C PHE A 156 5.51 5.69 2.61
N VAL A 157 4.26 5.26 2.77
CA VAL A 157 3.30 5.87 3.70
C VAL A 157 3.15 4.98 4.93
N VAL A 158 3.46 5.57 6.09
CA VAL A 158 3.42 4.91 7.40
C VAL A 158 2.23 5.46 8.18
N PRO A 159 1.09 4.75 8.22
CA PRO A 159 0.04 5.08 9.17
C PRO A 159 0.46 4.71 10.58
N ILE A 160 0.26 5.63 11.51
CA ILE A 160 0.57 5.44 12.93
C ILE A 160 -0.62 5.83 13.81
N GLU A 161 -0.88 5.02 14.82
CA GLU A 161 -1.68 5.44 15.98
C GLU A 161 -0.75 6.19 16.93
N VAL A 162 -1.19 7.31 17.50
CA VAL A 162 -0.38 8.15 18.40
C VAL A 162 -0.26 7.45 19.76
N GLU A 163 0.69 6.54 19.82
CA GLU A 163 1.04 5.71 20.97
C GLU A 163 2.57 5.63 21.08
N ARG A 164 3.08 5.40 22.30
CA ARG A 164 4.53 5.36 22.57
C ARG A 164 5.29 4.39 21.65
N TRP A 165 4.77 3.18 21.51
CA TRP A 165 5.37 2.12 20.68
C TRP A 165 5.44 2.48 19.19
N SER A 166 4.49 3.28 18.69
CA SER A 166 4.50 3.72 17.28
C SER A 166 5.67 4.66 17.01
N ILE A 167 5.98 5.56 17.94
CA ILE A 167 7.09 6.51 17.83
C ILE A 167 8.42 5.76 17.87
N GLU A 168 8.57 4.82 18.81
CA GLU A 168 9.80 4.02 18.95
C GLU A 168 10.01 3.10 17.73
N GLY A 169 8.95 2.44 17.26
CA GLY A 169 8.97 1.54 16.11
C GLY A 169 9.26 2.24 14.76
N PHE A 170 8.98 3.54 14.63
CA PHE A 170 9.24 4.26 13.38
C PHE A 170 10.73 4.28 13.01
N SER A 171 11.63 4.32 13.99
CA SER A 171 13.08 4.29 13.75
C SER A 171 13.54 3.02 13.02
N GLU A 172 12.94 1.88 13.34
CA GLU A 172 13.24 0.58 12.74
C GLU A 172 12.73 0.51 11.28
N ILE A 173 11.59 1.14 11.00
CA ILE A 173 11.10 1.31 9.64
C ILE A 173 12.12 2.09 8.79
N GLY A 174 12.64 3.20 9.31
CA GLY A 174 13.65 4.01 8.61
C GLY A 174 14.89 3.21 8.22
N LYS A 175 15.40 2.35 9.11
CA LYS A 175 16.54 1.46 8.81
C LYS A 175 16.24 0.49 7.66
N ARG A 176 15.04 -0.08 7.64
CA ARG A 176 14.62 -1.02 6.57
C ARG A 176 14.52 -0.32 5.22
N VAL A 177 13.97 0.90 5.20
CA VAL A 177 13.89 1.72 3.99
C VAL A 177 15.30 2.05 3.48
N ASN A 178 16.19 2.57 4.35
CA ASN A 178 17.57 2.93 3.98
C ASN A 178 18.32 1.77 3.32
N ARG A 179 18.22 0.54 3.87
CA ARG A 179 18.86 -0.64 3.28
C ARG A 179 18.37 -0.93 1.87
N ILE A 180 17.09 -0.70 1.59
CA ILE A 180 16.51 -0.91 0.26
C ILE A 180 16.86 0.24 -0.69
N GLU A 181 16.96 1.48 -0.19
CA GLU A 181 17.46 2.61 -0.98
C GLU A 181 18.90 2.37 -1.47
N GLU A 182 19.76 1.82 -0.60
CA GLU A 182 21.15 1.47 -0.95
C GLU A 182 21.21 0.40 -2.05
N ILE A 183 20.42 -0.68 -1.89
CA ILE A 183 20.33 -1.77 -2.89
C ILE A 183 19.82 -1.23 -4.23
N ASN A 184 18.83 -0.34 -4.22
CA ASN A 184 18.20 0.16 -5.44
C ASN A 184 18.84 1.42 -6.01
N ARG A 185 19.75 2.07 -5.27
CA ARG A 185 20.29 3.40 -5.57
C ARG A 185 19.18 4.41 -5.89
N LYS A 186 18.11 4.37 -5.09
CA LYS A 186 16.90 5.18 -5.30
C LYS A 186 16.36 5.63 -3.95
N LYS A 187 16.09 6.93 -3.82
CA LYS A 187 15.43 7.50 -2.65
C LYS A 187 13.93 7.19 -2.64
N ILE A 188 13.40 6.98 -1.44
CA ILE A 188 12.00 6.71 -1.16
C ILE A 188 11.48 7.83 -0.25
N ASP A 189 10.45 8.53 -0.68
CA ASP A 189 9.82 9.59 0.11
C ASP A 189 8.98 8.97 1.22
N ILE A 190 9.40 9.15 2.48
CA ILE A 190 8.68 8.62 3.63
C ILE A 190 7.67 9.66 4.13
N SER A 191 6.42 9.25 4.29
CA SER A 191 5.34 10.08 4.83
C SER A 191 4.62 9.39 5.98
N ILE A 192 4.18 10.17 6.96
CA ILE A 192 3.42 9.73 8.13
C ILE A 192 1.99 10.22 8.01
N ILE A 193 1.02 9.32 8.26
CA ILE A 193 -0.37 9.68 8.51
C ILE A 193 -0.70 9.33 9.96
N LYS A 194 -1.06 10.33 10.77
CA LYS A 194 -1.54 10.14 12.14
C LYS A 194 -2.96 9.60 12.08
N ASN A 195 -3.11 8.29 12.10
CA ASN A 195 -4.39 7.61 11.89
C ASN A 195 -5.07 7.26 13.21
N ARG A 196 -6.39 7.09 13.15
CA ARG A 196 -7.25 6.76 14.30
C ARG A 196 -7.03 7.70 15.48
N PHE A 197 -6.82 8.98 15.19
CA PHE A 197 -6.54 10.01 16.20
C PHE A 197 -7.78 10.25 17.08
N ILE A 198 -7.59 10.28 18.40
CA ILE A 198 -8.62 10.57 19.41
C ILE A 198 -8.12 11.70 20.30
N LYS A 199 -8.76 12.87 20.21
CA LYS A 199 -8.28 14.13 20.81
C LYS A 199 -8.35 14.18 22.35
N ASN A 200 -9.17 13.35 22.99
CA ASN A 200 -9.61 13.57 24.38
C ASN A 200 -8.79 12.82 25.46
N ARG A 201 -7.49 12.63 25.27
CA ARG A 201 -6.62 12.04 26.30
C ARG A 201 -5.33 12.85 26.42
N ASN A 202 -5.02 13.37 27.62
CA ASN A 202 -3.82 14.17 27.87
C ASN A 202 -2.53 13.45 27.43
N GLU A 203 -2.46 12.13 27.63
CA GLU A 203 -1.35 11.28 27.17
C GLU A 203 -1.18 11.31 25.64
N VAL A 204 -2.29 11.31 24.89
CA VAL A 204 -2.25 11.36 23.42
C VAL A 204 -1.74 12.72 22.95
N ILE A 205 -2.06 13.81 23.66
CA ILE A 205 -1.56 15.15 23.33
C ILE A 205 -0.04 15.21 23.51
N GLN A 206 0.47 14.70 24.63
CA GLN A 206 1.92 14.67 24.90
C GLN A 206 2.66 13.83 23.85
N LEU A 207 2.13 12.67 23.48
CA LEU A 207 2.70 11.83 22.44
C LEU A 207 2.58 12.44 21.03
N ASP A 208 1.49 13.16 20.73
CA ASP A 208 1.34 13.89 19.46
C ASP A 208 2.41 14.99 19.35
N ASN A 209 2.67 15.72 20.43
CA ASN A 209 3.72 16.74 20.48
C ASN A 209 5.11 16.12 20.26
N LEU A 210 5.43 15.02 20.93
CA LEU A 210 6.71 14.32 20.74
C LEU A 210 6.90 13.82 19.31
N LEU A 211 5.83 13.33 18.70
CA LEU A 211 5.84 12.88 17.31
C LEU A 211 6.06 14.06 16.34
N GLU A 212 5.38 15.19 16.57
CA GLU A 212 5.59 16.42 15.81
C GLU A 212 7.04 16.92 15.95
N GLU A 213 7.59 16.97 17.16
CA GLU A 213 8.98 17.39 17.39
C GLU A 213 9.99 16.55 16.60
N LYS A 214 9.79 15.22 16.56
CA LYS A 214 10.73 14.30 15.89
C LYS A 214 10.53 14.22 14.38
N TYR A 215 9.28 14.30 13.90
CA TYR A 215 8.93 13.89 12.53
C TYR A 215 8.03 14.88 11.78
N LYS A 216 7.94 16.14 12.22
CA LYS A 216 7.12 17.20 11.61
C LYS A 216 7.08 17.17 10.08
N ASN A 217 8.26 17.11 9.45
CA ASN A 217 8.38 17.19 7.98
C ASN A 217 7.84 15.97 7.25
N LEU A 218 7.79 14.82 7.94
CA LEU A 218 7.26 13.56 7.41
C LEU A 218 5.74 13.48 7.61
N ILE A 219 5.16 14.21 8.57
CA ILE A 219 3.71 14.19 8.83
C ILE A 219 2.98 14.90 7.70
N LYS A 220 2.17 14.15 6.94
CA LYS A 220 1.39 14.67 5.80
C LYS A 220 -0.12 14.67 6.02
N GLY A 221 -0.59 14.08 7.12
CA GLY A 221 -2.01 14.07 7.44
C GLY A 221 -2.35 13.57 8.83
N LYS A 222 -3.56 13.88 9.26
CA LYS A 222 -4.19 13.39 10.49
C LYS A 222 -5.60 12.92 10.14
N VAL A 223 -5.94 11.69 10.53
CA VAL A 223 -7.23 11.05 10.28
C VAL A 223 -7.83 10.66 11.63
N HIS A 224 -9.00 11.21 11.93
CA HIS A 224 -9.69 10.95 13.19
C HIS A 224 -10.31 9.56 13.20
N TYR A 225 -10.37 8.97 14.39
CA TYR A 225 -11.06 7.70 14.57
C TYR A 225 -12.57 7.87 14.32
N THR A 226 -13.12 6.99 13.49
CA THR A 226 -14.57 6.84 13.31
C THR A 226 -14.93 5.38 13.04
N THR A 227 -16.02 4.92 13.66
CA THR A 227 -16.57 3.58 13.40
C THR A 227 -17.21 3.48 12.02
N LEU A 228 -17.60 4.61 11.42
CA LEU A 228 -18.21 4.64 10.10
C LEU A 228 -17.25 4.12 9.02
N LEU A 229 -15.98 4.57 9.04
CA LEU A 229 -14.97 4.13 8.09
C LEU A 229 -14.73 2.62 8.20
N GLN A 230 -14.63 2.09 9.41
CA GLN A 230 -14.50 0.63 9.62
C GLN A 230 -15.70 -0.13 9.09
N LYS A 231 -16.92 0.37 9.34
CA LYS A 231 -18.16 -0.25 8.86
C LYS A 231 -18.24 -0.27 7.33
N VAL A 232 -17.85 0.83 6.68
CA VAL A 232 -17.80 0.93 5.22
C VAL A 232 -16.86 -0.12 4.63
N ILE A 233 -15.63 -0.19 5.16
CA ILE A 233 -14.62 -1.13 4.65
C ILE A 233 -15.00 -2.59 4.96
N ASN A 234 -15.43 -2.91 6.18
CA ASN A 234 -15.78 -4.29 6.54
C ASN A 234 -17.00 -4.84 5.78
N LYS A 235 -17.84 -3.95 5.22
CA LYS A 235 -19.00 -4.32 4.42
C LYS A 235 -18.77 -4.22 2.91
N GLY A 236 -17.54 -3.94 2.46
CA GLY A 236 -17.26 -3.78 1.02
C GLY A 236 -17.95 -2.56 0.38
N LEU A 237 -18.40 -1.59 1.17
CA LEU A 237 -19.18 -0.45 0.68
C LEU A 237 -18.28 0.63 0.10
N VAL A 238 -18.79 1.36 -0.89
CA VAL A 238 -18.08 2.50 -1.48
C VAL A 238 -17.97 3.64 -0.46
N PRO A 239 -16.77 4.23 -0.25
CA PRO A 239 -16.59 5.37 0.64
C PRO A 239 -17.38 6.61 0.21
N ASN A 240 -18.05 7.27 1.16
CA ASN A 240 -18.82 8.48 0.89
C ASN A 240 -17.92 9.73 0.91
N LYS A 241 -17.90 10.48 -0.20
CA LYS A 241 -17.06 11.67 -0.41
C LYS A 241 -17.37 12.82 0.55
N ASN A 242 -18.59 12.87 1.10
CA ASN A 242 -19.03 13.95 1.97
C ASN A 242 -18.57 13.79 3.42
N GLU A 243 -18.09 12.60 3.79
CA GLU A 243 -17.69 12.27 5.16
C GLU A 243 -16.35 12.92 5.55
N ASN A 244 -16.20 13.25 6.84
CA ASN A 244 -14.99 13.91 7.34
C ASN A 244 -13.74 13.06 7.15
N TYR A 245 -13.82 11.75 7.39
CA TYR A 245 -12.67 10.86 7.16
C TYR A 245 -12.21 10.89 5.69
N TYR A 246 -13.14 11.07 4.74
CA TYR A 246 -12.81 11.13 3.32
C TYR A 246 -12.04 12.41 3.02
N LYS A 247 -12.49 13.55 3.55
CA LYS A 247 -11.80 14.85 3.39
C LYS A 247 -10.40 14.84 4.01
N GLU A 248 -10.25 14.27 5.20
CA GLU A 248 -8.97 14.15 5.90
C GLU A 248 -7.97 13.27 5.14
N ILE A 249 -8.43 12.11 4.65
CA ILE A 249 -7.59 11.20 3.85
C ILE A 249 -7.26 11.83 2.49
N LYS A 250 -8.19 12.56 1.86
CA LYS A 250 -7.94 13.29 0.61
C LYS A 250 -6.87 14.36 0.79
N ASN A 251 -6.91 15.11 1.89
CA ASN A 251 -5.87 16.09 2.21
C ASN A 251 -4.50 15.42 2.41
N ALA A 252 -4.45 14.28 3.12
CA ALA A 252 -3.22 13.50 3.27
C ALA A 252 -2.67 13.02 1.93
N LEU A 253 -3.54 12.53 1.04
CA LEU A 253 -3.19 12.12 -0.32
C LEU A 253 -2.60 13.27 -1.12
N SER A 254 -3.24 14.45 -1.12
CA SER A 254 -2.75 15.63 -1.80
C SER A 254 -1.37 16.06 -1.31
N ASN A 255 -1.14 16.03 0.00
CA ASN A 255 0.15 16.38 0.60
C ASN A 255 1.26 15.38 0.30
N ILE A 256 0.93 14.10 0.12
CA ILE A 256 1.89 13.03 -0.20
C ILE A 256 2.25 13.04 -1.68
N LEU A 257 1.24 13.17 -2.55
CA LEU A 257 1.41 13.06 -3.99
C LEU A 257 1.57 14.40 -4.71
N ASN A 258 1.56 15.52 -3.97
CA ASN A 258 1.58 16.89 -4.48
C ASN A 258 0.47 17.15 -5.51
N ILE A 259 -0.72 16.62 -5.25
CA ILE A 259 -1.91 16.81 -6.11
C ILE A 259 -2.70 18.02 -5.59
N PRO A 260 -3.20 18.93 -6.46
CA PRO A 260 -4.03 20.04 -6.01
C PRO A 260 -5.28 19.56 -5.27
N ASN A 261 -5.59 20.20 -4.13
CA ASN A 261 -6.87 20.02 -3.45
C ASN A 261 -7.97 20.68 -4.30
N VAL A 262 -8.49 19.98 -5.31
CA VAL A 262 -9.72 20.39 -5.99
C VAL A 262 -10.86 20.04 -5.03
N ILE A 263 -11.38 21.06 -4.34
CA ILE A 263 -12.49 20.96 -3.38
C ILE A 263 -13.75 20.52 -4.12
#